data_AF-A0A356CJF3-F1
#
_entry.id   AF-A0A356CJF3-F1
#
_cell.length_a   1.000
_cell.length_b   1.000
_cell.length_c   1.000
_cell.angle_alpha   90.00
_cell.angle_beta   90.00
_cell.angle_gamma   90.00
#
_symmetry.space_group_name_H-M   'P 1'
#
loop_
_entity.id
_entity.type
_entity.pdbx_description
1 polymer ?
#
loop_
_entity_poly.entity_id
_entity_poly.type
_entity_poly.pdbx_seq_one_letter_code
_entity_poly.pdbx_strand_id
1 'polypeptide(L)' 'VHLQGGTQFSEAALKAAMKGYVATYKIPEKIWFRQEPLLRVGSGKIDRVALRKACLKLTLE' A
#
# COMPACT_ATOMS: atom_id res chain seq x y z
N VAL A 1 -0.41 0.28 1.63
CA VAL A 1 -0.38 1.44 2.56
C VAL A 1 -1.36 1.14 3.67
N HIS A 2 -0.93 1.26 4.93
CA HIS A 2 -1.84 1.20 6.08
C HIS A 2 -2.20 2.63 6.45
N LEU A 3 -3.49 2.95 6.50
CA LEU A 3 -3.97 4.27 6.89
C LEU A 3 -4.21 4.28 8.41
N GLN A 4 -3.74 5.34 9.08
CA GLN A 4 -4.07 5.53 10.49
C GLN A 4 -5.57 5.83 10.60
N GLY A 5 -6.21 5.22 11.61
CA GLY A 5 -7.67 5.20 11.78
C GLY A 5 -8.33 6.56 11.59
N GLY A 6 -9.28 6.63 10.65
CA GLY A 6 -10.07 7.82 10.32
C GLY A 6 -9.60 8.58 9.08
N THR A 7 -8.40 8.29 8.56
CA THR A 7 -7.93 8.94 7.33
C THR A 7 -8.41 8.17 6.11
N GLN A 8 -9.23 8.79 5.27
CA GLN A 8 -9.54 8.29 3.93
C GLN A 8 -8.65 9.01 2.92
N PHE A 9 -7.94 8.23 2.10
CA PHE A 9 -7.06 8.78 1.07
C PHE A 9 -7.23 8.01 -0.22
N SER A 10 -7.30 8.72 -1.35
CA SER A 10 -7.49 8.10 -2.66
C SER A 10 -6.14 7.78 -3.31
N GLU A 11 -6.14 6.73 -4.13
CA GLU A 11 -4.98 6.34 -4.94
C GLU A 11 -4.51 7.49 -5.84
N ALA A 12 -5.45 8.19 -6.48
CA ALA A 12 -5.16 9.31 -7.37
C ALA A 12 -4.50 10.48 -6.63
N ALA A 13 -5.01 10.85 -5.45
CA ALA A 13 -4.41 11.92 -4.65
C ALA A 13 -2.98 11.57 -4.22
N LEU A 14 -2.72 10.31 -3.87
CA LEU A 14 -1.39 9.88 -3.46
C LEU A 14 -0.40 9.90 -4.63
N LYS A 15 -0.82 9.42 -5.80
CA LYS A 15 0.01 9.50 -7.03
C LYS A 15 0.29 10.94 -7.42
N ALA A 16 -0.69 11.84 -7.31
CA ALA A 16 -0.50 13.26 -7.59
C ALA A 16 0.52 13.89 -6.64
N ALA A 17 0.41 13.61 -5.33
CA ALA A 17 1.37 14.09 -4.33
C ALA A 17 2.79 13.59 -4.63
N MET A 18 2.95 12.32 -5.03
CA MET A 18 4.27 11.72 -5.32
C MET A 18 5.00 12.38 -6.51
N LYS A 19 4.29 12.96 -7.48
CA LYS A 19 4.91 13.61 -8.66
C LYS A 19 5.86 14.76 -8.30
N GLY A 20 5.68 15.40 -7.15
CA GLY A 20 6.57 16.46 -6.67
C GLY A 20 7.83 15.97 -5.94
N TYR A 21 7.87 14.70 -5.55
CA TYR A 21 8.94 14.14 -4.71
C TYR A 21 9.79 13.07 -5.40
N VAL A 22 9.23 12.38 -6.39
CA VAL A 22 9.91 11.31 -7.10
C VAL A 22 9.73 11.46 -8.60
N ALA A 23 10.72 10.95 -9.36
CA ALA A 23 10.61 10.85 -10.80
C ALA A 23 9.38 10.01 -11.21
N THR A 24 8.76 10.37 -12.34
CA THR A 24 7.49 9.78 -12.79
C THR A 24 7.53 8.26 -12.89
N TYR A 25 8.65 7.68 -13.33
CA TYR A 25 8.81 6.22 -13.46
C TYR A 25 8.88 5.47 -12.11
N LYS A 26 9.04 6.19 -10.98
CA LYS A 26 9.01 5.61 -9.62
C LYS A 26 7.61 5.61 -9.02
N ILE A 27 6.63 6.21 -9.69
CA ILE A 27 5.25 6.23 -9.21
C ILE A 27 4.66 4.84 -9.47
N PRO A 28 4.18 4.15 -8.42
CA PRO A 28 3.64 2.79 -8.57
C PRO A 28 2.34 2.80 -9.38
N GLU A 29 2.17 1.79 -10.24
CA GLU A 29 0.96 1.62 -11.04
C GLU A 29 -0.27 1.30 -10.19
N LYS A 30 -0.10 0.53 -9.10
CA LYS A 30 -1.17 0.15 -8.19
C LYS A 30 -0.77 0.37 -6.74
N ILE A 31 -1.67 0.97 -5.96
CA ILE A 31 -1.50 1.16 -4.52
C ILE A 31 -2.66 0.48 -3.79
N TRP A 32 -2.35 -0.56 -3.00
CA TRP A 32 -3.32 -1.20 -2.12
C TRP A 32 -3.39 -0.47 -0.78
N PHE A 33 -4.60 -0.10 -0.37
CA PHE A 33 -4.88 0.48 0.93
C PHE A 33 -5.46 -0.58 1.87
N ARG A 34 -5.07 -0.56 3.14
CA ARG A 34 -5.59 -1.45 4.17
C ARG A 34 -5.87 -0.65 5.43
N GLN A 35 -6.98 -0.96 6.09
CA GLN A 35 -7.32 -0.39 7.40
C GLN A 35 -6.63 -1.15 8.52
N GLU A 36 -6.34 -2.45 8.33
CA GLU A 36 -5.61 -3.25 9.31
C GLU A 36 -4.09 -3.03 9.18
N PRO A 37 -3.33 -3.23 10.28
CA PRO A 37 -1.89 -3.21 10.26
C PRO A 37 -1.28 -4.16 9.20
N LEU A 38 -0.09 -3.80 8.72
CA LEU A 38 0.66 -4.66 7.80
C LEU A 38 1.03 -5.97 8.48
N LEU A 39 0.92 -7.07 7.73
CA LEU A 39 1.29 -8.41 8.19
C LEU A 39 2.77 -8.43 8.60
N ARG A 40 3.06 -9.07 9.74
CA ARG A 40 4.40 -9.20 10.31
C ARG A 40 4.69 -10.66 10.63
N VAL A 41 5.96 -11.05 10.49
CA VAL A 41 6.47 -12.36 10.92
C VAL A 41 6.71 -12.36 12.44
N GLY A 42 6.94 -13.53 13.05
CA GLY A 42 7.17 -13.66 14.49
C GLY A 42 8.33 -12.84 15.06
N SER A 43 9.27 -12.41 14.23
CA SER A 43 10.35 -11.47 14.60
C SER A 43 9.98 -9.98 14.46
N GLY A 44 8.71 -9.66 14.20
CA GLY A 44 8.19 -8.30 14.07
C GLY A 44 8.48 -7.61 12.73
N LYS A 45 9.25 -8.22 11.83
CA LYS A 45 9.51 -7.70 10.47
C LYS A 45 8.26 -7.81 9.60
N ILE A 46 8.15 -6.93 8.60
CA ILE A 46 7.06 -6.97 7.62
C ILE A 46 7.15 -8.27 6.80
N ASP A 47 6.04 -9.01 6.73
CA ASP A 47 5.92 -10.20 5.89
C ASP A 47 5.55 -9.79 4.46
N ARG A 48 6.58 -9.60 3.62
CA ARG A 48 6.38 -9.20 2.21
C ARG A 48 5.69 -10.29 1.37
N VAL A 49 5.90 -11.57 1.70
CA VAL A 49 5.35 -12.69 0.92
C VAL A 49 3.85 -12.81 1.20
N ALA A 50 3.46 -12.80 2.47
CA ALA A 50 2.06 -12.80 2.85
C ALA A 50 1.33 -11.54 2.37
N LEU A 51 1.97 -10.35 2.48
CA LEU A 51 1.40 -9.11 1.94
C LEU A 51 1.20 -9.17 0.43
N ARG A 52 2.17 -9.67 -0.33
CA ARG A 52 2.03 -9.81 -1.78
C ARG A 52 0.86 -10.72 -2.14
N LYS A 53 0.74 -11.87 -1.48
CA LYS A 53 -0.39 -12.80 -1.69
C LYS A 53 -1.72 -12.13 -1.37
N ALA A 54 -1.80 -11.40 -0.26
CA ALA A 54 -3.02 -10.68 0.13
C ALA A 54 -3.40 -9.60 -0.89
N CYS A 55 -2.46 -8.75 -1.32
CA CYS A 55 -2.71 -7.69 -2.29
C CYS A 55 -3.13 -8.24 -3.67
N LEU A 56 -2.49 -9.31 -4.14
CA LEU A 56 -2.84 -9.92 -5.42
C LEU A 56 -4.20 -10.62 -5.38
N LYS A 57 -4.58 -11.24 -4.25
CA LYS A 57 -5.92 -11.80 -4.05
C LYS A 57 -7.01 -10.72 -4.04
N LEU A 58 -6.76 -9.60 -3.37
CA LEU A 58 -7.63 -8.42 -3.33
C LEU A 58 -7.95 -7.79 -4.69
N THR A 59 -7.29 -8.24 -5.77
CA THR A 59 -7.50 -7.74 -7.14
C THR A 59 -8.38 -8.69 -7.96
N LEU A 60 -8.71 -9.86 -7.43
CA LEU A 60 -9.46 -10.93 -8.11
C LEU A 60 -10.92 -11.06 -7.61
N GLU A 61 -11.38 -10.13 -6.78
CA GLU A 61 -12.76 -9.99 -6.30
C GLU A 61 -13.31 -8.62 -6.74
#